data_AF-A0A1X3ISA3-F1
#
_entry.id   AF-A0A1X3ISA3-F1
#
_cell.length_a   1.000
_cell.length_b   1.000
_cell.length_c   1.000
_cell.angle_alpha   90.00
_cell.angle_beta   90.00
_cell.angle_gamma   90.00
#
_symmetry.space_group_name_H-M   'P 1'
#
loop_
_entity.id
_entity.type
_entity.pdbx_description
1 polymer ?
#
loop_
_entity_poly.entity_id
_entity_poly.type
_entity_poly.pdbx_seq_one_letter_code
_entity_poly.pdbx_strand_id
1 'polypeptide(L)' 'MFALADINSFYASCEKVFRPDLRNEPVIVLSNNDGCVIARSPDYVELQVTL' A
#
# COMPACT_ATOMS: atom_id res chain seq x y z
N MET A 1 -24.78 -20.72 0.11
CA MET A 1 -24.34 -19.64 -0.79
C MET A 1 -23.21 -18.89 -0.10
N PHE A 2 -22.12 -18.54 -0.80
CA PHE A 2 -20.97 -17.85 -0.25
C PHE A 2 -20.58 -16.65 -1.11
N ALA A 3 -19.99 -15.62 -0.49
CA ALA A 3 -19.44 -14.44 -1.16
C ALA A 3 -18.08 -14.09 -0.53
N LEU A 4 -17.17 -13.54 -1.34
CA LEU A 4 -15.85 -13.07 -0.93
C LEU A 4 -15.80 -11.55 -1.07
N ALA A 5 -15.33 -10.86 -0.03
CA ALA A 5 -15.05 -9.44 -0.04
C ALA A 5 -13.56 -9.23 0.23
N ASP A 6 -12.91 -8.46 -0.63
CA ASP A 6 -11.49 -8.11 -0.56
C ASP A 6 -11.32 -6.61 -0.81
N ILE A 7 -10.25 -6.03 -0.29
CA ILE A 7 -9.99 -4.59 -0.37
C ILE A 7 -8.69 -4.35 -1.12
N ASN A 8 -8.76 -3.47 -2.13
CA ASN A 8 -7.60 -3.03 -2.89
C ASN A 8 -6.56 -2.37 -1.97
N SER A 9 -5.37 -2.96 -1.90
CA SER A 9 -4.22 -2.42 -1.18
C SER A 9 -4.55 -1.97 0.26
N PHE A 10 -5.23 -2.83 1.04
CA PHE A 10 -5.88 -2.48 2.31
C PHE A 10 -5.10 -1.51 3.21
N TYR A 11 -3.86 -1.85 3.61
CA TYR A 11 -3.09 -0.98 4.49
C TYR A 11 -2.77 0.38 3.87
N ALA A 12 -2.38 0.44 2.59
CA ALA A 12 -2.11 1.71 1.91
C ALA A 12 -3.40 2.54 1.72
N SER A 13 -4.54 1.89 1.49
CA SER A 13 -5.84 2.54 1.40
C SER A 13 -6.28 3.13 2.73
N CYS A 14 -6.07 2.43 3.84
CA CYS A 14 -6.32 2.94 5.19
C CYS A 14 -5.49 4.19 5.47
N GLU A 15 -4.19 4.17 5.18
CA GLU A 15 -3.33 5.36 5.33
C GLU A 15 -3.88 6.54 4.54
N LYS A 16 -4.22 6.38 3.25
CA LYS A 16 -4.78 7.47 2.43
C LYS A 16 -6.16 7.99 2.90
N VAL A 17 -6.95 7.15 3.58
CA VAL A 17 -8.23 7.57 4.18
C VAL A 17 -8.01 8.44 5.41
N PHE A 18 -7.11 8.03 6.31
CA PHE A 18 -6.86 8.72 7.58
C PHE A 18 -5.80 9.83 7.48
N ARG A 19 -5.00 9.86 6.41
CA ARG A 19 -4.02 10.89 6.06
C ARG A 19 -4.38 11.52 4.71
N PRO A 20 -5.28 12.53 4.70
CA PRO A 20 -5.72 13.18 3.46
C PRO A 20 -4.58 13.77 2.62
N ASP A 21 -3.47 14.13 3.26
CA ASP A 21 -2.25 14.60 2.63
C ASP A 21 -1.55 13.54 1.76
N LEU A 22 -1.81 12.25 1.98
CA LEU A 22 -1.24 11.14 1.20
C LEU A 22 -2.10 10.69 0.02
N ARG A 23 -3.29 11.28 -0.20
CA ARG A 23 -4.26 10.78 -1.20
C ARG A 23 -3.68 10.67 -2.60
N ASN A 24 -2.90 11.66 -3.02
CA ASN A 24 -2.29 11.74 -4.35
C ASN A 24 -0.81 11.33 -4.36
N GLU A 25 -0.29 10.84 -3.24
CA GLU A 25 1.10 10.45 -3.10
C GLU A 25 1.24 8.92 -3.21
N PRO A 26 2.32 8.41 -3.81
CA PRO A 26 2.66 6.99 -3.74
C PRO A 26 2.91 6.56 -2.28
N VAL A 27 2.25 5.48 -1.84
CA VAL A 27 2.36 4.97 -0.46
C VAL A 27 2.80 3.52 -0.47
N ILE A 28 3.79 3.20 0.36
CA ILE A 28 4.16 1.84 0.73
C ILE A 28 4.02 1.67 2.25
N VAL A 29 3.64 0.46 2.67
CA VAL A 29 3.56 0.10 4.09
C VAL A 29 4.56 -1.03 4.33
N LEU A 30 5.42 -0.83 5.32
CA LEU A 30 6.43 -1.81 5.73
C LEU A 30 5.93 -2.67 6.89
N SER A 31 6.34 -3.94 6.94
CA SER A 31 6.26 -4.76 8.14
C SER A 31 7.34 -4.31 9.13
N ASN A 32 6.97 -4.17 10.41
CA ASN A 32 7.85 -4.14 11.60
C ASN A 32 9.28 -3.55 11.44
N ASN A 33 9.45 -2.54 10.59
CA ASN A 33 10.74 -1.99 10.19
C ASN A 33 11.77 -3.02 9.69
N ASP A 34 11.33 -4.16 9.14
CA ASP A 34 12.20 -5.24 8.63
C ASP A 34 12.56 -5.08 7.14
N GLY A 35 12.10 -4.00 6.51
CA GLY A 35 12.31 -3.71 5.10
C GLY A 35 11.36 -4.45 4.16
N CYS A 36 10.44 -5.26 4.67
CA CYS A 36 9.45 -5.97 3.85
C CYS A 36 8.24 -5.08 3.55
N VAL A 37 7.97 -4.86 2.26
CA VAL A 37 6.77 -4.14 1.82
C VAL A 37 5.57 -5.08 1.89
N ILE A 38 4.58 -4.75 2.74
CA ILE A 38 3.36 -5.56 2.93
C ILE A 38 2.14 -5.00 2.20
N ALA A 39 2.18 -3.73 1.80
CA ALA A 39 1.18 -3.14 0.92
C ALA A 39 1.79 -1.98 0.14
N ARG A 40 1.24 -1.76 -1.06
CA ARG A 40 1.58 -0.62 -1.92
C ARG A 40 0.33 -0.04 -2.54
N SER A 41 0.29 1.27 -2.72
CA SER A 41 -0.79 1.92 -3.46
C SER A 41 -0.66 1.66 -4.97
N PRO A 42 -1.75 1.82 -5.75
CA PRO A 42 -1.74 1.54 -7.19
C PRO A 42 -0.79 2.45 -8.00
N ASP A 43 -0.57 3.66 -7.51
CA ASP A 43 0.30 4.71 -8.05
C ASP A 43 1.79 4.55 -7.66
N TYR A 44 2.13 3.49 -6.92
CA TYR A 44 3.51 3.14 -6.64
C TYR A 44 4.29 2.82 -7.93
N VAL A 45 5.51 3.38 -8.03
CA VAL A 45 6.48 3.07 -9.07
C VAL A 45 7.65 2.31 -8.46
N GLU A 46 7.94 1.13 -9.00
CA GLU A 46 9.07 0.32 -8.55
C GLU A 46 10.38 0.85 -9.14
N LEU A 47 11.33 1.18 -8.26
CA LEU A 47 12.68 1.52 -8.68
C LEU A 47 13.38 0.24 -9.13
N GLN A 48 13.69 0.15 -10.42
CA GLN A 48 14.45 -0.94 -11.03
C GLN A 48 15.93 -0.83 -10.62
N VAL A 49 16.26 -1.17 -9.37
CA VAL A 49 17.64 -1.23 -8.89
C VAL A 49 18.09 -2.69 -8.91
N THR A 50 18.85 -3.06 -9.93
CA THR A 50 19.51 -4.37 -10.00
C THR A 50 20.74 -4.33 -9.11
N LEU A 51 20.83 -5.28 -8.16
CA LEU A 51 22.07 -5.53 -7.39
C LEU A 51 23.09 -6.31 -8.22
#